data_AF-A0A1I3B0G9-F1
#
_entry.id   AF-A0A1I3B0G9-F1
#
_cell.length_a   1.000
_cell.length_b   1.000
_cell.length_c   1.000
_cell.angle_alpha   90.00
_cell.angle_beta   90.00
_cell.angle_gamma   90.00
#
_symmetry.space_group_name_H-M   'P 1'
#
loop_
_entity.id
_entity.type
_entity.pdbx_description
1 polymer ?
#
loop_
_entity_poly.entity_id
_entity_poly.type
_entity_poly.pdbx_seq_one_letter_code
_entity_poly.pdbx_strand_id
1 'polypeptide(L)'
;MKWKKFKIKTVTEAEDIIISTLYDIGLEGAQIEDKVPLTAAEKEQMFVDILPDGPEDDGIAWLSFFVEETEDGRLQVNGEDTDEKAVMASVRKELEELRAFCDIGEGSIEVEETEDIDWINNWKQYFHQFYIDDLLVIPSWETVEEEDQGKMVLHIDPGTAFGTGMHETTQLCIRQLKKYVTPDTVLLDVGTGSGILGILALMFGAQRVVGTDLDICAVEAVRENLESNHIDPENFEMMIGNIITEKEIQDRVGYGCYDIVAANILADVLVALSPVIVNQMKPGGIYITSGIIDDKEAVVVEAVKAAGLEVLEVAHQGEWVGVTARKPV
;
A
#
# COMPACT_ATOMS: atom_id res chain seq x y z
N MET A 1 23.85 1.23 -12.95
CA MET A 1 24.77 1.43 -11.81
C MET A 1 25.32 0.07 -11.37
N LYS A 2 26.50 0.00 -10.76
CA LYS A 2 27.06 -1.28 -10.28
C LYS A 2 26.67 -1.49 -8.83
N TRP A 3 26.37 -2.74 -8.47
CA TRP A 3 26.02 -3.12 -7.11
C TRP A 3 26.85 -4.32 -6.67
N LYS A 4 27.18 -4.38 -5.39
CA LYS A 4 27.65 -5.60 -4.75
C LYS A 4 26.52 -6.27 -3.97
N LYS A 5 26.30 -7.54 -4.29
CA LYS A 5 25.37 -8.43 -3.59
C LYS A 5 26.13 -9.16 -2.49
N PHE A 6 25.72 -8.97 -1.24
CA PHE A 6 26.18 -9.73 -0.08
C PHE A 6 25.12 -10.78 0.26
N LYS A 7 25.39 -12.04 -0.07
CA LYS A 7 24.47 -13.17 0.09
C LYS A 7 24.84 -13.96 1.34
N ILE A 8 23.92 -14.07 2.29
CA ILE A 8 24.11 -14.71 3.59
C ILE A 8 23.27 -15.97 3.64
N LYS A 9 23.90 -17.11 3.90
CA LYS A 9 23.19 -18.37 4.13
C LYS A 9 22.86 -18.52 5.60
N THR A 10 21.59 -18.74 5.92
CA THR A 10 21.10 -18.87 7.28
C THR A 10 19.99 -19.92 7.38
N VAL A 11 19.39 -20.06 8.56
CA VAL A 11 18.17 -20.83 8.77
C VAL A 11 16.96 -19.91 8.74
N THR A 12 15.82 -20.40 8.28
CA THR A 12 14.60 -19.61 8.13
C THR A 12 14.17 -18.87 9.40
N GLU A 13 14.28 -19.52 10.56
CA GLU A 13 13.90 -18.92 11.85
C GLU A 13 14.72 -17.68 12.23
N ALA A 14 15.87 -17.47 11.58
CA ALA A 14 16.78 -16.36 11.86
C ALA A 14 16.70 -15.22 10.83
N GLU A 15 15.84 -15.31 9.82
CA GLU A 15 15.70 -14.30 8.76
C GLU A 15 15.44 -12.91 9.33
N ASP A 16 14.32 -12.75 10.06
CA ASP A 16 13.87 -11.46 10.59
C ASP A 16 14.91 -10.78 11.48
N ILE A 17 15.54 -11.57 12.37
CA ILE A 17 16.50 -11.03 13.33
C ILE A 17 17.81 -10.62 12.63
N ILE A 18 18.27 -11.37 11.63
CA ILE A 18 19.46 -11.02 10.85
C ILE A 18 19.17 -9.80 9.98
N ILE A 19 18.01 -9.73 9.32
CA ILE A 19 17.61 -8.56 8.53
C ILE A 19 17.58 -7.31 9.41
N SER A 20 16.87 -7.37 10.54
CA SER A 20 16.79 -6.25 11.48
C SER A 20 18.17 -5.80 11.97
N THR A 21 19.07 -6.74 12.26
CA THR A 21 20.41 -6.41 12.76
C THR A 21 21.29 -5.79 11.68
N LEU A 22 21.17 -6.25 10.44
CA LEU A 22 21.97 -5.71 9.33
C LEU A 22 21.44 -4.36 8.84
N TYR A 23 20.16 -4.07 9.06
CA TYR A 23 19.58 -2.74 8.84
C TYR A 23 20.22 -1.71 9.77
N ASP A 24 20.53 -2.06 11.03
CA ASP A 24 21.19 -1.17 12.00
C ASP A 24 22.60 -0.72 11.55
N ILE A 25 23.26 -1.49 10.68
CA ILE A 25 24.57 -1.14 10.10
C ILE A 25 24.46 -0.54 8.69
N GLY A 26 23.24 -0.23 8.23
CA GLY A 26 22.96 0.45 6.97
C GLY A 26 22.78 -0.45 5.74
N LEU A 27 22.65 -1.77 5.91
CA LEU A 27 22.33 -2.69 4.81
C LEU A 27 20.82 -2.84 4.69
N GLU A 28 20.19 -2.03 3.84
CA GLU A 28 18.73 -2.03 3.66
C GLU A 28 18.27 -2.90 2.47
N GLY A 29 16.97 -3.17 2.40
CA GLY A 29 16.33 -3.82 1.24
C GLY A 29 16.70 -5.30 1.08
N ALA A 30 16.59 -6.07 2.16
CA ALA A 30 16.92 -7.49 2.14
C ALA A 30 16.02 -8.27 1.16
N GLN A 31 16.63 -9.03 0.25
CA GLN A 31 15.95 -10.03 -0.56
C GLN A 31 16.08 -11.40 0.13
N ILE A 32 14.96 -12.05 0.37
CA ILE A 32 14.88 -13.37 0.98
C ILE A 32 14.65 -14.41 -0.13
N GLU A 33 15.51 -15.43 -0.18
CA GLU A 33 15.34 -16.63 -1.01
C GLU A 33 15.32 -17.86 -0.07
N ASP A 34 14.14 -18.36 0.27
CA ASP A 34 13.93 -19.56 1.09
C ASP A 34 13.01 -20.57 0.37
N LYS A 35 12.75 -21.71 1.02
CA LYS A 35 11.80 -22.72 0.54
C LYS A 35 10.61 -22.88 1.47
N VAL A 36 10.35 -21.86 2.29
CA VAL A 36 9.23 -21.87 3.21
C VAL A 36 7.96 -21.96 2.38
N PRO A 37 7.17 -23.04 2.55
CA PRO A 37 5.91 -23.15 1.86
C PRO A 37 5.05 -22.02 2.41
N LEU A 38 4.57 -21.18 1.50
CA LEU A 38 3.60 -20.14 1.81
C LEU A 38 2.55 -20.71 2.77
N THR A 39 2.33 -20.00 3.87
CA THR A 39 1.28 -20.34 4.83
C THR A 39 -0.08 -20.34 4.14
N ALA A 40 -1.10 -20.94 4.74
CA ALA A 40 -2.44 -20.92 4.15
C ALA A 40 -2.94 -19.48 3.88
N ALA A 41 -2.58 -18.54 4.77
CA ALA A 41 -2.90 -17.11 4.62
C ALA A 41 -2.11 -16.42 3.50
N GLU A 42 -0.82 -16.73 3.33
CA GLU A 42 0.00 -16.19 2.23
C GLU A 42 -0.39 -16.81 0.88
N LYS A 43 -0.81 -18.09 0.88
CA LYS A 43 -1.39 -18.77 -0.30
C LYS A 43 -2.72 -18.15 -0.72
N GLU A 44 -3.56 -17.78 0.25
CA GLU A 44 -4.79 -17.02 0.00
C GLU A 44 -4.50 -15.63 -0.57
N GLN A 45 -3.40 -14.98 -0.17
CA GLN A 45 -2.97 -13.66 -0.69
C GLN A 45 -2.34 -13.68 -2.08
N MET A 46 -1.94 -14.84 -2.63
CA MET A 46 -1.15 -14.92 -3.87
C MET A 46 -1.97 -15.17 -5.15
N PHE A 47 -3.29 -15.33 -5.06
CA PHE A 47 -4.24 -15.35 -6.18
C PHE A 47 -3.80 -16.20 -7.42
N VAL A 48 -3.50 -17.49 -7.22
CA VAL A 48 -3.23 -18.47 -8.31
C VAL A 48 -4.02 -19.77 -8.14
N ASP A 49 -4.73 -20.21 -9.20
CA ASP A 49 -5.58 -21.43 -9.22
C ASP A 49 -4.79 -22.75 -9.08
N ILE A 50 -3.49 -22.74 -9.35
CA ILE A 50 -2.57 -23.88 -9.17
C ILE A 50 -1.28 -23.31 -8.61
N LEU A 51 -1.07 -23.47 -7.30
CA LEU A 51 0.23 -23.19 -6.68
C LEU A 51 1.25 -24.17 -7.28
N PRO A 52 2.36 -23.69 -7.86
CA PRO A 52 3.44 -24.60 -8.24
C PRO A 52 3.89 -25.35 -6.98
N ASP A 53 4.07 -26.67 -7.08
CA ASP A 53 4.70 -27.44 -6.01
C ASP A 53 6.09 -26.84 -5.77
N GLY A 54 6.20 -26.04 -4.71
CA GLY A 54 7.47 -25.54 -4.23
C GLY A 54 8.32 -26.72 -3.75
N PRO A 55 9.65 -26.62 -3.82
CA PRO A 55 10.51 -27.62 -3.20
C PRO A 55 10.18 -27.73 -1.70
N GLU A 56 10.37 -28.92 -1.11
CA GLU A 56 10.21 -29.10 0.33
C GLU A 56 11.10 -28.11 1.09
N ASP A 57 10.54 -27.54 2.15
CA ASP A 57 11.27 -26.71 3.11
C ASP A 57 12.49 -27.47 3.61
N ASP A 58 13.67 -26.93 3.36
CA ASP A 58 14.93 -27.46 3.86
C ASP A 58 15.46 -26.70 5.07
N GLY A 59 14.69 -25.74 5.59
CA GLY A 59 15.02 -24.89 6.73
C GLY A 59 16.17 -23.91 6.45
N ILE A 60 16.52 -23.70 5.17
CA ILE A 60 17.61 -22.84 4.74
C ILE A 60 17.04 -21.61 4.06
N ALA A 61 17.57 -20.45 4.45
CA ALA A 61 17.27 -19.17 3.84
C ALA A 61 18.53 -18.51 3.31
N TRP A 62 18.39 -17.74 2.24
CA TRP A 62 19.44 -16.89 1.72
C TRP A 62 19.00 -15.44 1.74
N LEU A 63 19.71 -14.62 2.50
CA LEU A 63 19.47 -13.19 2.62
C LEU A 63 20.44 -12.43 1.74
N SER A 64 19.95 -11.62 0.82
CA SER A 64 20.78 -10.83 -0.08
C SER A 64 20.62 -9.34 0.20
N PHE A 65 21.75 -8.65 0.41
CA PHE A 65 21.81 -7.21 0.60
C PHE A 65 22.60 -6.58 -0.53
N PHE A 66 22.13 -5.43 -1.02
CA PHE A 66 22.72 -4.75 -2.17
C PHE A 66 23.34 -3.42 -1.73
N VAL A 67 24.61 -3.23 -2.08
CA VAL A 67 25.34 -2.00 -1.76
C VAL A 67 25.79 -1.35 -3.06
N GLU A 68 25.49 -0.06 -3.21
CA GLU A 68 25.83 0.70 -4.40
C GLU A 68 27.35 0.80 -4.54
N GLU A 69 27.86 0.55 -5.75
CA GLU A 69 29.25 0.74 -6.12
C GLU A 69 29.39 2.03 -6.94
N THR A 70 30.18 2.95 -6.42
CA THR A 70 30.49 4.24 -7.04
C THR A 70 31.38 4.07 -8.28
N GLU A 71 31.46 5.09 -9.14
CA GLU A 71 32.26 5.05 -10.38
C GLU A 71 33.76 4.76 -10.14
N ASP A 72 34.28 5.04 -8.95
CA ASP A 72 35.65 4.77 -8.52
C ASP A 72 35.84 3.41 -7.83
N GLY A 73 34.81 2.55 -7.82
CA GLY A 73 34.86 1.18 -7.30
C GLY A 73 34.79 1.08 -5.77
N ARG A 74 34.33 2.15 -5.10
CA ARG A 74 34.02 2.14 -3.66
C ARG A 74 32.56 1.80 -3.46
N LEU A 75 32.23 1.34 -2.26
CA LEU A 75 30.86 1.04 -1.87
C LEU A 75 30.27 2.19 -1.08
N GLN A 76 28.95 2.40 -1.14
CA GLN A 76 28.29 3.40 -0.31
C GLN A 76 27.29 2.75 0.64
N VAL A 77 27.47 2.96 1.94
CA VAL A 77 26.53 2.52 3.00
C VAL A 77 26.17 3.74 3.84
N ASN A 78 24.89 4.01 4.05
CA ASN A 78 24.39 5.21 4.76
C ASN A 78 24.98 6.55 4.23
N GLY A 79 25.31 6.62 2.95
CA GLY A 79 25.91 7.80 2.33
C GLY A 79 27.43 7.96 2.58
N GLU A 80 28.08 7.02 3.26
CA GLU A 80 29.54 7.03 3.50
C GLU A 80 30.28 6.04 2.58
N ASP A 81 31.43 6.48 2.06
CA ASP A 81 32.33 5.65 1.24
C ASP A 81 32.97 4.54 2.10
N THR A 82 32.84 3.30 1.65
CA THR A 82 33.40 2.10 2.27
C THR A 82 33.96 1.14 1.22
N ASP A 83 34.48 0.00 1.66
CA ASP A 83 34.96 -1.07 0.79
C ASP A 83 34.35 -2.43 1.15
N GLU A 84 34.43 -3.39 0.23
CA GLU A 84 33.88 -4.73 0.42
C GLU A 84 34.38 -5.40 1.71
N LYS A 85 35.66 -5.21 2.06
CA LYS A 85 36.24 -5.86 3.25
C LYS A 85 35.66 -5.28 4.53
N ALA A 86 35.43 -3.97 4.57
CA ALA A 86 34.82 -3.30 5.70
C ALA A 86 33.36 -3.75 5.87
N VAL A 87 32.57 -3.80 4.79
CA VAL A 87 31.19 -4.31 4.84
C VAL A 87 31.16 -5.76 5.32
N MET A 88 31.99 -6.64 4.75
CA MET A 88 32.11 -8.04 5.17
C MET A 88 32.51 -8.18 6.65
N ALA A 89 33.42 -7.34 7.13
CA ALA A 89 33.85 -7.38 8.53
C ALA A 89 32.71 -6.96 9.48
N SER A 90 31.95 -5.93 9.13
CA SER A 90 30.77 -5.50 9.88
C SER A 90 29.69 -6.58 9.91
N VAL A 91 29.32 -7.14 8.76
CA VAL A 91 28.33 -8.23 8.69
C VAL A 91 28.79 -9.44 9.52
N ARG A 92 30.05 -9.87 9.40
CA ARG A 92 30.57 -10.99 10.21
C ARG A 92 30.52 -10.72 11.70
N LYS A 93 30.82 -9.48 12.11
CA LYS A 93 30.76 -9.07 13.51
C LYS A 93 29.34 -9.21 14.04
N GLU A 94 28.34 -8.66 13.33
CA GLU A 94 26.94 -8.73 13.74
C GLU A 94 26.40 -10.16 13.78
N LEU A 95 26.74 -11.00 12.77
CA LEU A 95 26.36 -12.41 12.78
C LEU A 95 26.98 -13.19 13.95
N GLU A 96 28.23 -12.90 14.32
CA GLU A 96 28.88 -13.55 15.46
C GLU A 96 28.30 -13.08 16.81
N GLU A 97 27.89 -11.81 16.90
CA GLU A 97 27.18 -11.30 18.07
C GLU A 97 25.80 -11.97 18.21
N LEU A 98 25.04 -12.10 17.11
CA LEU A 98 23.76 -12.81 17.10
C LEU A 98 23.87 -14.29 17.49
N ARG A 99 24.95 -14.98 17.08
CA ARG A 99 25.21 -16.37 17.47
C ARG A 99 25.26 -16.61 18.97
N ALA A 100 25.55 -15.57 19.76
CA ALA A 100 25.54 -15.69 21.21
C ALA A 100 24.12 -15.75 21.80
N PHE A 101 23.11 -15.35 21.04
CA PHE A 101 21.72 -15.19 21.50
C PHE A 101 20.72 -16.12 20.79
N CYS A 102 20.96 -16.48 19.52
CA CYS A 102 20.10 -17.36 18.73
C CYS A 102 20.90 -18.25 17.77
N ASP A 103 20.25 -19.31 17.28
CA ASP A 103 20.81 -20.12 16.19
C ASP A 103 20.55 -19.43 14.85
N ILE A 104 21.64 -19.02 14.19
CA ILE A 104 21.58 -18.38 12.87
C ILE A 104 22.01 -19.35 11.73
N GLY A 105 22.22 -20.63 12.05
CA GLY A 105 22.73 -21.61 11.10
C GLY A 105 24.16 -21.30 10.61
N GLU A 106 24.39 -21.55 9.32
CA GLU A 106 25.73 -21.51 8.72
C GLU A 106 26.36 -20.11 8.76
N GLY A 107 25.57 -19.05 8.57
CA GLY A 107 26.02 -17.65 8.60
C GLY A 107 27.14 -17.34 7.60
N SER A 108 27.25 -18.11 6.51
CA SER A 108 28.28 -17.90 5.48
C SER A 108 27.90 -16.72 4.59
N ILE A 109 28.89 -15.90 4.23
CA ILE A 109 28.69 -14.73 3.37
C ILE A 109 29.42 -14.94 2.05
N GLU A 110 28.68 -14.82 0.95
CA GLU A 110 29.15 -14.81 -0.43
C GLU A 110 28.98 -13.42 -1.01
N VAL A 111 29.95 -12.97 -1.81
CA VAL A 111 29.92 -11.65 -2.45
C VAL A 111 29.92 -11.84 -3.95
N GLU A 112 28.92 -11.26 -4.61
CA GLU A 112 28.77 -11.28 -6.05
C GLU A 112 28.73 -9.83 -6.58
N GLU A 113 29.42 -9.56 -7.68
CA GLU A 113 29.26 -8.31 -8.42
C GLU A 113 28.11 -8.49 -9.41
N THR A 114 27.19 -7.54 -9.43
CA THR A 114 26.03 -7.58 -10.32
C THR A 114 25.84 -6.21 -10.97
N GLU A 115 25.68 -6.22 -12.29
CA GLU A 115 25.35 -5.03 -13.06
C GLU A 115 23.82 -4.91 -13.14
N ASP A 116 23.29 -3.74 -12.81
CA ASP A 116 21.86 -3.41 -12.76
C ASP A 116 20.97 -4.51 -12.17
N ILE A 117 20.95 -4.57 -10.83
CA ILE A 117 19.76 -5.09 -10.15
C ILE A 117 18.75 -3.95 -10.08
N ASP A 118 17.90 -3.98 -11.08
CA ASP A 118 16.76 -3.09 -11.33
C ASP A 118 15.65 -3.26 -10.27
N TRP A 119 15.94 -3.59 -8.99
CA TRP A 119 14.90 -4.04 -8.05
C TRP A 119 13.90 -2.94 -7.66
N ILE A 120 14.35 -1.67 -7.57
CA ILE A 120 13.46 -0.52 -7.34
C ILE A 120 12.54 -0.26 -8.55
N ASN A 121 12.88 -0.77 -9.74
CA ASN A 121 12.06 -0.65 -10.96
C ASN A 121 11.50 -2.00 -11.46
N ASN A 122 11.84 -3.15 -10.86
CA ASN A 122 11.47 -4.44 -11.45
C ASN A 122 9.96 -4.65 -11.36
N TRP A 123 9.32 -4.14 -10.29
CA TRP A 123 7.86 -4.09 -10.20
C TRP A 123 7.23 -3.21 -11.29
N LYS A 124 7.91 -2.15 -11.78
CA LYS A 124 7.43 -1.31 -12.89
C LYS A 124 7.31 -2.10 -14.19
N GLN A 125 8.13 -3.15 -14.35
CA GLN A 125 8.06 -4.06 -15.49
C GLN A 125 6.84 -5.00 -15.41
N TYR A 126 6.21 -5.15 -14.25
CA TYR A 126 5.03 -6.00 -14.05
C TYR A 126 3.73 -5.20 -13.83
N PHE A 127 3.84 -3.92 -13.47
CA PHE A 127 2.71 -3.02 -13.34
C PHE A 127 2.49 -2.28 -14.66
N HIS A 128 1.59 -2.87 -15.47
CA HIS A 128 1.14 -2.32 -16.74
C HIS A 128 -0.21 -1.64 -16.59
N GLN A 129 -0.55 -0.81 -17.58
CA GLN A 129 -1.87 -0.21 -17.67
C GLN A 129 -2.99 -1.27 -17.64
N PHE A 130 -4.09 -0.93 -16.98
CA PHE A 130 -5.27 -1.79 -16.88
C PHE A 130 -6.54 -0.96 -16.85
N TYR A 131 -7.69 -1.63 -17.02
CA TYR A 131 -8.98 -0.97 -17.03
C TYR A 131 -9.78 -1.30 -15.78
N ILE A 132 -10.41 -0.26 -15.21
CA ILE A 132 -11.51 -0.39 -14.25
C ILE A 132 -12.76 0.07 -14.97
N ASP A 133 -13.50 -0.88 -15.54
CA ASP A 133 -14.63 -0.63 -16.44
C ASP A 133 -14.19 0.25 -17.66
N ASP A 134 -14.52 1.53 -17.68
CA ASP A 134 -14.17 2.51 -18.72
C ASP A 134 -13.07 3.50 -18.32
N LEU A 135 -12.52 3.37 -17.11
CA LEU A 135 -11.37 4.12 -16.60
C LEU A 135 -10.09 3.37 -16.98
N LEU A 136 -9.18 4.04 -17.70
CA LEU A 136 -7.81 3.55 -17.89
C LEU A 136 -6.97 3.98 -16.69
N VAL A 137 -6.33 3.02 -16.03
CA VAL A 137 -5.32 3.27 -15.01
C VAL A 137 -3.95 3.02 -15.65
N ILE A 138 -3.07 4.01 -15.61
CA ILE A 138 -1.78 3.97 -16.29
C ILE A 138 -0.66 4.48 -15.38
N PRO A 139 0.48 3.80 -15.29
CA PRO A 139 1.64 4.32 -14.59
C PRO A 139 2.40 5.39 -15.40
N SER A 140 3.23 6.18 -14.73
CA SER A 140 3.97 7.30 -15.32
C SER A 140 5.00 6.92 -16.39
N TRP A 141 5.44 5.66 -16.43
CA TRP A 141 6.39 5.15 -17.45
C TRP A 141 5.72 4.56 -18.70
N GLU A 142 4.38 4.44 -18.73
CA GLU A 142 3.65 3.99 -19.91
C GLU A 142 2.94 5.15 -20.62
N THR A 143 2.68 4.99 -21.92
CA THR A 143 2.01 6.00 -22.74
C THR A 143 0.60 5.54 -23.10
N VAL A 144 -0.36 6.47 -23.05
CA VAL A 144 -1.74 6.20 -23.49
C VAL A 144 -1.75 5.87 -24.98
N GLU A 145 -2.25 4.69 -25.31
CA GLU A 145 -2.38 4.20 -26.68
C GLU A 145 -3.41 5.01 -27.49
N GLU A 146 -3.28 5.03 -28.84
CA GLU A 146 -4.19 5.81 -29.71
C GLU A 146 -5.67 5.41 -29.53
N GLU A 147 -5.94 4.13 -29.24
CA GLU A 147 -7.29 3.61 -29.04
C GLU A 147 -7.97 4.05 -27.72
N ASP A 148 -7.18 4.55 -26.78
CA ASP A 148 -7.64 5.07 -25.49
C ASP A 148 -7.82 6.59 -25.47
N GLN A 149 -7.54 7.26 -26.59
CA GLN A 149 -7.75 8.71 -26.71
C GLN A 149 -9.22 9.07 -26.45
N GLY A 150 -9.44 9.90 -25.41
CA GLY A 150 -10.76 10.37 -25.00
C GLY A 150 -11.43 9.55 -23.89
N LYS A 151 -10.81 8.46 -23.43
CA LYS A 151 -11.19 7.81 -22.18
C LYS A 151 -10.73 8.65 -20.99
N MET A 152 -11.33 8.40 -19.82
CA MET A 152 -10.80 8.93 -18.57
C MET A 152 -9.53 8.14 -18.23
N VAL A 153 -8.44 8.85 -17.97
CA VAL A 153 -7.13 8.27 -17.68
C VAL A 153 -6.71 8.72 -16.29
N LEU A 154 -6.52 7.75 -15.38
CA LEU A 154 -5.92 7.95 -14.07
C LEU A 154 -4.43 7.60 -14.17
N HIS A 155 -3.58 8.59 -13.93
CA HIS A 155 -2.17 8.36 -13.72
C HIS A 155 -1.93 7.96 -12.27
N ILE A 156 -1.35 6.78 -12.04
CA ILE A 156 -1.00 6.35 -10.69
C ILE A 156 0.24 5.45 -10.71
N ASP A 157 1.20 5.80 -9.88
CA ASP A 157 2.40 4.99 -9.68
C ASP A 157 2.20 4.15 -8.41
N PRO A 158 2.45 2.82 -8.46
CA PRO A 158 2.77 2.06 -7.28
C PRO A 158 3.97 2.69 -6.57
N GLY A 159 3.85 2.77 -5.26
CA GLY A 159 4.86 3.35 -4.40
C GLY A 159 4.73 2.78 -3.00
N THR A 160 5.22 3.53 -2.03
CA THR A 160 5.18 3.13 -0.61
C THR A 160 3.78 3.22 0.00
N ALA A 161 2.87 3.98 -0.61
CA ALA A 161 1.50 4.13 -0.14
C ALA A 161 0.54 3.15 -0.86
N PHE A 162 -0.33 2.51 -0.08
CA PHE A 162 -1.32 1.55 -0.59
C PHE A 162 -2.36 2.21 -1.52
N GLY A 163 -2.82 1.48 -2.54
CA GLY A 163 -3.96 1.88 -3.38
C GLY A 163 -3.62 2.16 -4.84
N THR A 164 -3.18 1.15 -5.59
CA THR A 164 -2.88 1.27 -7.02
C THR A 164 -4.11 1.17 -7.93
N GLY A 165 -5.27 0.79 -7.39
CA GLY A 165 -6.50 0.55 -8.14
C GLY A 165 -6.70 -0.89 -8.62
N MET A 166 -5.64 -1.72 -8.62
CA MET A 166 -5.71 -3.09 -9.13
C MET A 166 -6.59 -4.00 -8.27
N HIS A 167 -6.55 -3.83 -6.94
CA HIS A 167 -7.30 -4.64 -6.00
C HIS A 167 -8.82 -4.41 -6.09
N GLU A 168 -9.59 -5.49 -5.98
CA GLU A 168 -11.05 -5.54 -6.10
C GLU A 168 -11.73 -4.53 -5.18
N THR A 169 -11.21 -4.37 -3.96
CA THR A 169 -11.79 -3.45 -2.97
C THR A 169 -11.77 -2.00 -3.45
N THR A 170 -10.71 -1.59 -4.13
CA THR A 170 -10.58 -0.26 -4.71
C THR A 170 -11.55 -0.10 -5.88
N GLN A 171 -11.67 -1.10 -6.75
CA GLN A 171 -12.62 -1.09 -7.87
C GLN A 171 -14.07 -0.99 -7.39
N LEU A 172 -14.43 -1.70 -6.32
CA LEU A 172 -15.75 -1.61 -5.68
C LEU A 172 -16.03 -0.17 -5.22
N CYS A 173 -15.09 0.48 -4.54
CA CYS A 173 -15.23 1.89 -4.14
C CYS A 173 -15.37 2.84 -5.34
N ILE A 174 -14.54 2.67 -6.37
CA ILE A 174 -14.56 3.51 -7.58
C ILE A 174 -15.92 3.47 -8.27
N ARG A 175 -16.52 2.27 -8.40
CA ARG A 175 -17.86 2.11 -8.99
C ARG A 175 -18.94 2.83 -8.18
N GLN A 176 -18.83 2.85 -6.85
CA GLN A 176 -19.76 3.60 -6.01
C GLN A 176 -19.52 5.11 -6.11
N LEU A 177 -18.27 5.57 -6.12
CA LEU A 177 -17.95 6.99 -6.34
C LEU A 177 -18.58 7.50 -7.64
N LYS A 178 -18.45 6.73 -8.73
CA LYS A 178 -19.02 7.07 -10.03
C LYS A 178 -20.56 7.20 -10.01
N LYS A 179 -21.26 6.51 -9.10
CA LYS A 179 -22.72 6.60 -8.94
C LYS A 179 -23.16 7.85 -8.17
N TYR A 180 -22.37 8.28 -7.18
CA TYR A 180 -22.82 9.25 -6.17
C TYR A 180 -22.12 10.60 -6.23
N VAL A 181 -20.92 10.70 -6.82
CA VAL A 181 -20.22 11.97 -6.97
C VAL A 181 -21.00 12.92 -7.89
N THR A 182 -21.09 14.16 -7.46
CA THR A 182 -21.70 15.30 -8.17
C THR A 182 -20.76 16.51 -8.11
N PRO A 183 -20.99 17.55 -8.95
CA PRO A 183 -20.22 18.80 -8.91
C PRO A 183 -20.18 19.53 -7.56
N ASP A 184 -21.14 19.27 -6.68
CA ASP A 184 -21.24 19.90 -5.36
C ASP A 184 -20.68 19.00 -4.23
N THR A 185 -20.14 17.83 -4.58
CA THR A 185 -19.68 16.85 -3.59
C THR A 185 -18.44 17.33 -2.86
N VAL A 186 -18.52 17.38 -1.53
CA VAL A 186 -17.37 17.43 -0.64
C VAL A 186 -17.14 16.04 -0.07
N LEU A 187 -15.99 15.44 -0.35
CA LEU A 187 -15.66 14.07 0.02
C LEU A 187 -14.61 14.01 1.15
N LEU A 188 -14.80 13.08 2.09
CA LEU A 188 -13.79 12.67 3.06
C LEU A 188 -13.25 11.28 2.69
N ASP A 189 -11.96 11.15 2.46
CA ASP A 189 -11.27 9.89 2.15
C ASP A 189 -10.48 9.42 3.39
N VAL A 190 -10.95 8.37 4.08
CA VAL A 190 -10.34 7.87 5.32
C VAL A 190 -9.48 6.65 5.04
N GLY A 191 -8.20 6.71 5.41
CA GLY A 191 -7.20 5.74 4.98
C GLY A 191 -6.83 5.97 3.52
N THR A 192 -6.46 7.21 3.21
CA THR A 192 -6.26 7.71 1.84
C THR A 192 -5.19 6.95 1.06
N GLY A 193 -4.11 6.52 1.72
CA GLY A 193 -2.97 5.87 1.07
C GLY A 193 -2.43 6.72 -0.09
N SER A 194 -2.49 6.16 -1.31
CA SER A 194 -2.07 6.81 -2.55
C SER A 194 -2.92 8.03 -2.95
N GLY A 195 -4.11 8.20 -2.38
CA GLY A 195 -5.07 9.22 -2.80
C GLY A 195 -6.06 8.80 -3.87
N ILE A 196 -6.00 7.55 -4.35
CA ILE A 196 -6.75 7.13 -5.53
C ILE A 196 -8.26 7.43 -5.47
N LEU A 197 -8.92 7.20 -4.33
CA LEU A 197 -10.36 7.42 -4.21
C LEU A 197 -10.71 8.91 -4.23
N GLY A 198 -9.98 9.73 -3.48
CA GLY A 198 -10.12 11.19 -3.52
C GLY A 198 -9.80 11.79 -4.89
N ILE A 199 -8.71 11.36 -5.52
CA ILE A 199 -8.30 11.83 -6.86
C ILE A 199 -9.38 11.49 -7.88
N LEU A 200 -9.88 10.25 -7.89
CA LEU A 200 -10.96 9.87 -8.80
C LEU A 200 -12.26 10.62 -8.50
N ALA A 201 -12.56 10.92 -7.24
CA ALA A 201 -13.70 11.76 -6.92
C ALA A 201 -13.58 13.16 -7.55
N LEU A 202 -12.40 13.78 -7.48
CA LEU A 202 -12.13 15.07 -8.15
C LEU A 202 -12.24 14.94 -9.68
N MET A 203 -11.71 13.86 -10.27
CA MET A 203 -11.84 13.59 -11.71
C MET A 203 -13.29 13.34 -12.15
N PHE A 204 -14.12 12.74 -11.28
CA PHE A 204 -15.56 12.61 -11.47
C PHE A 204 -16.34 13.92 -11.22
N GLY A 205 -15.65 14.98 -10.79
CA GLY A 205 -16.18 16.33 -10.67
C GLY A 205 -16.50 16.77 -9.24
N ALA A 206 -16.08 16.03 -8.20
CA ALA A 206 -16.24 16.50 -6.82
C ALA A 206 -15.62 17.90 -6.62
N GLN A 207 -16.24 18.72 -5.79
CA GLN A 207 -15.79 20.08 -5.52
C GLN A 207 -14.51 20.09 -4.70
N ARG A 208 -14.41 19.23 -3.69
CA ARG A 208 -13.29 19.19 -2.75
C ARG A 208 -13.17 17.82 -2.10
N VAL A 209 -11.93 17.46 -1.79
CA VAL A 209 -11.58 16.28 -1.00
C VAL A 209 -10.81 16.69 0.25
N VAL A 210 -11.09 16.01 1.34
CA VAL A 210 -10.23 15.96 2.53
C VAL A 210 -9.82 14.51 2.72
N GLY A 211 -8.53 14.24 2.85
CA GLY A 211 -7.99 12.92 3.14
C GLY A 211 -7.43 12.84 4.56
N THR A 212 -7.58 11.68 5.18
CA THR A 212 -6.92 11.38 6.47
C THR A 212 -6.17 10.07 6.38
N ASP A 213 -4.93 10.06 6.86
CA ASP A 213 -4.14 8.83 7.00
C ASP A 213 -3.33 8.82 8.30
N LEU A 214 -2.87 7.64 8.72
CA LEU A 214 -1.93 7.48 9.82
C LEU A 214 -0.49 7.61 9.33
N ASP A 215 -0.22 7.23 8.08
CA ASP A 215 1.11 7.21 7.51
C ASP A 215 1.47 8.56 6.85
N ILE A 216 2.61 9.12 7.24
CA ILE A 216 3.14 10.34 6.66
C ILE A 216 3.50 10.18 5.17
N CYS A 217 3.80 8.96 4.72
CA CYS A 217 4.07 8.66 3.31
C CYS A 217 2.88 8.98 2.39
N ALA A 218 1.64 8.94 2.92
CA ALA A 218 0.45 9.29 2.16
C ALA A 218 0.46 10.76 1.68
N VAL A 219 1.11 11.68 2.40
CA VAL A 219 1.18 13.10 2.02
C VAL A 219 1.90 13.26 0.69
N GLU A 220 3.07 12.63 0.55
CA GLU A 220 3.87 12.76 -0.67
C GLU A 220 3.21 12.01 -1.83
N ALA A 221 2.68 10.80 -1.57
CA ALA A 221 1.97 10.03 -2.60
C ALA A 221 0.76 10.79 -3.17
N VAL A 222 -0.06 11.40 -2.31
CA VAL A 222 -1.20 12.22 -2.76
C VAL A 222 -0.72 13.42 -3.56
N ARG A 223 0.34 14.10 -3.12
CA ARG A 223 0.91 15.26 -3.83
C ARG A 223 1.36 14.88 -5.24
N GLU A 224 2.12 13.80 -5.38
CA GLU A 224 2.64 13.30 -6.66
C GLU A 224 1.52 12.82 -7.59
N ASN A 225 0.52 12.12 -7.05
CA ASN A 225 -0.61 11.64 -7.85
C ASN A 225 -1.54 12.79 -8.28
N LEU A 226 -1.72 13.83 -7.48
CA LEU A 226 -2.44 15.05 -7.90
C LEU A 226 -1.74 15.74 -9.07
N GLU A 227 -0.41 15.90 -8.96
CA GLU A 227 0.42 16.49 -10.01
C GLU A 227 0.33 15.69 -11.31
N SER A 228 0.42 14.36 -11.21
CA SER A 228 0.35 13.43 -12.34
C SER A 228 -1.01 13.46 -13.06
N ASN A 229 -2.09 13.79 -12.34
CA ASN A 229 -3.44 13.93 -12.90
C ASN A 229 -3.83 15.39 -13.20
N HIS A 230 -2.90 16.34 -13.09
CA HIS A 230 -3.12 17.77 -13.33
C HIS A 230 -4.24 18.38 -12.48
N ILE A 231 -4.35 17.92 -11.23
CA ILE A 231 -5.35 18.39 -10.27
C ILE A 231 -4.71 19.47 -9.39
N ASP A 232 -5.44 20.57 -9.17
CA ASP A 232 -5.00 21.63 -8.26
C ASP A 232 -4.92 21.10 -6.81
N PRO A 233 -3.75 21.17 -6.15
CA PRO A 233 -3.60 20.69 -4.78
C PRO A 233 -4.50 21.43 -3.77
N GLU A 234 -5.01 22.62 -4.09
CA GLU A 234 -5.98 23.31 -3.22
C GLU A 234 -7.31 22.55 -3.08
N ASN A 235 -7.63 21.64 -4.03
CA ASN A 235 -8.86 20.85 -4.01
C ASN A 235 -8.76 19.57 -3.16
N PHE A 236 -7.56 19.22 -2.68
CA PHE A 236 -7.34 18.04 -1.85
C PHE A 236 -6.51 18.42 -0.61
N GLU A 237 -7.17 18.43 0.56
CA GLU A 237 -6.49 18.67 1.83
C GLU A 237 -6.11 17.35 2.51
N MET A 238 -4.82 17.15 2.79
CA MET A 238 -4.33 15.99 3.54
C MET A 238 -4.11 16.29 5.02
N MET A 239 -4.53 15.35 5.88
CA MET A 239 -4.30 15.40 7.32
C MET A 239 -3.72 14.06 7.80
N ILE A 240 -2.66 14.13 8.62
CA ILE A 240 -2.13 12.96 9.31
C ILE A 240 -2.68 12.89 10.73
N GLY A 241 -3.22 11.74 11.11
CA GLY A 241 -3.70 11.45 12.45
C GLY A 241 -4.87 10.49 12.50
N ASN A 242 -5.16 9.96 13.69
CA ASN A 242 -6.18 8.93 13.87
C ASN A 242 -7.56 9.54 14.09
N ILE A 243 -8.39 9.59 13.05
CA ILE A 243 -9.76 10.13 13.15
C ILE A 243 -10.65 9.37 14.14
N ILE A 244 -10.38 8.09 14.41
CA ILE A 244 -11.19 7.27 15.32
C ILE A 244 -10.97 7.69 16.77
N THR A 245 -9.72 7.90 17.16
CA THR A 245 -9.34 8.11 18.57
C THR A 245 -8.98 9.55 18.93
N GLU A 246 -8.60 10.37 17.95
CA GLU A 246 -8.09 11.71 18.19
C GLU A 246 -9.16 12.78 17.91
N LYS A 247 -9.69 13.36 18.99
CA LYS A 247 -10.69 14.43 18.89
C LYS A 247 -10.16 15.66 18.13
N GLU A 248 -8.88 15.98 18.25
CA GLU A 248 -8.28 17.10 17.52
C GLU A 248 -8.38 16.90 15.99
N ILE A 249 -8.15 15.67 15.52
CA ILE A 249 -8.32 15.32 14.10
C ILE A 249 -9.80 15.43 13.71
N GLN A 250 -10.72 14.90 14.51
CA GLN A 250 -12.16 15.04 14.26
C GLN A 250 -12.61 16.50 14.18
N ASP A 251 -12.10 17.36 15.05
CA ASP A 251 -12.41 18.78 15.09
C ASP A 251 -11.85 19.53 13.87
N ARG A 252 -10.65 19.17 13.40
CA ARG A 252 -10.03 19.72 12.19
C ARG A 252 -10.71 19.26 10.91
N VAL A 253 -11.06 17.97 10.82
CA VAL A 253 -11.83 17.38 9.71
C VAL A 253 -13.22 18.03 9.63
N GLY A 254 -13.82 18.41 10.76
CA GLY A 254 -15.10 19.11 10.80
C GLY A 254 -16.32 18.19 10.82
N TYR A 255 -17.44 18.71 11.32
CA TYR A 255 -18.67 17.94 11.56
C TYR A 255 -19.79 18.35 10.61
N GLY A 256 -20.51 17.37 10.06
CA GLY A 256 -21.59 17.62 9.12
C GLY A 256 -21.15 18.29 7.82
N CYS A 257 -19.92 18.05 7.38
CA CYS A 257 -19.28 18.73 6.25
C CYS A 257 -19.35 17.92 4.94
N TYR A 258 -19.48 16.60 5.01
CA TYR A 258 -19.20 15.74 3.87
C TYR A 258 -20.46 15.12 3.25
N ASP A 259 -20.58 15.23 1.94
CA ASP A 259 -21.62 14.61 1.13
C ASP A 259 -21.31 13.13 0.89
N ILE A 260 -20.02 12.80 0.81
CA ILE A 260 -19.53 11.42 0.70
C ILE A 260 -18.39 11.21 1.69
N VAL A 261 -18.39 10.06 2.37
CA VAL A 261 -17.22 9.53 3.07
C VAL A 261 -16.84 8.22 2.39
N ALA A 262 -15.59 8.08 1.98
CA ALA A 262 -15.03 6.85 1.44
C ALA A 262 -13.99 6.28 2.41
N ALA A 263 -13.98 4.96 2.61
CA ALA A 263 -12.98 4.27 3.42
C ALA A 263 -12.73 2.86 2.88
N ASN A 264 -11.57 2.64 2.27
CA ASN A 264 -11.12 1.31 1.82
C ASN A 264 -10.06 0.78 2.78
N ILE A 265 -10.50 0.27 3.92
CA ILE A 265 -9.66 -0.13 5.05
C ILE A 265 -10.21 -1.42 5.69
N LEU A 266 -9.42 -2.03 6.58
CA LEU A 266 -9.78 -3.31 7.20
C LEU A 266 -11.12 -3.27 7.95
N ALA A 267 -11.88 -4.36 7.87
CA ALA A 267 -13.20 -4.51 8.49
C ALA A 267 -13.24 -4.13 9.99
N ASP A 268 -12.26 -4.57 10.78
CA ASP A 268 -12.23 -4.27 12.21
C ASP A 268 -12.01 -2.76 12.49
N VAL A 269 -11.33 -2.06 11.57
CA VAL A 269 -11.16 -0.60 11.63
C VAL A 269 -12.46 0.10 11.20
N LEU A 270 -13.15 -0.39 10.17
CA LEU A 270 -14.46 0.12 9.75
C LEU A 270 -15.52 0.05 10.85
N VAL A 271 -15.52 -1.03 11.64
CA VAL A 271 -16.42 -1.19 12.80
C VAL A 271 -16.21 -0.07 13.82
N ALA A 272 -14.96 0.27 14.12
CA ALA A 272 -14.63 1.35 15.04
C ALA A 272 -14.85 2.75 14.43
N LEU A 273 -14.65 2.88 13.11
CA LEU A 273 -14.78 4.14 12.37
C LEU A 273 -16.24 4.57 12.18
N SER A 274 -17.14 3.62 11.88
CA SER A 274 -18.55 3.88 11.55
C SER A 274 -19.28 4.81 12.54
N PRO A 275 -19.23 4.60 13.88
CA PRO A 275 -19.90 5.50 14.81
C PRO A 275 -19.27 6.90 14.89
N VAL A 276 -18.01 7.06 14.47
CA VAL A 276 -17.32 8.35 14.42
C VAL A 276 -17.76 9.12 13.19
N ILE A 277 -17.58 8.54 11.99
CA ILE A 277 -17.79 9.23 10.70
C ILE A 277 -19.20 9.74 10.48
N VAL A 278 -20.19 9.15 11.13
CA VAL A 278 -21.58 9.63 11.10
C VAL A 278 -21.66 11.09 11.54
N ASN A 279 -20.76 11.54 12.43
CA ASN A 279 -20.72 12.92 12.90
C ASN A 279 -20.10 13.87 11.86
N GLN A 280 -19.18 13.38 11.02
CA GLN A 280 -18.55 14.13 9.92
C GLN A 280 -19.52 14.29 8.72
N MET A 281 -20.43 13.34 8.51
CA MET A 281 -21.35 13.34 7.36
C MET A 281 -22.49 14.35 7.46
N LYS A 282 -22.84 14.98 6.33
CA LYS A 282 -24.10 15.73 6.16
C LYS A 282 -25.32 14.79 6.24
N PRO A 283 -26.50 15.27 6.65
CA PRO A 283 -27.75 14.54 6.45
C PRO A 283 -27.93 14.18 4.97
N GLY A 284 -28.29 12.93 4.68
CA GLY A 284 -28.37 12.41 3.31
C GLY A 284 -27.04 11.98 2.68
N GLY A 285 -25.90 12.19 3.36
CA GLY A 285 -24.57 11.84 2.84
C GLY A 285 -24.39 10.33 2.64
N ILE A 286 -23.50 9.96 1.72
CA ILE A 286 -23.21 8.57 1.35
C ILE A 286 -21.93 8.10 2.04
N TYR A 287 -21.96 6.89 2.60
CA TYR A 287 -20.79 6.21 3.15
C TYR A 287 -20.43 5.03 2.25
N ILE A 288 -19.25 5.06 1.64
CA ILE A 288 -18.73 4.04 0.74
C ILE A 288 -17.59 3.34 1.46
N THR A 289 -17.72 2.03 1.68
CA THR A 289 -16.69 1.25 2.37
C THR A 289 -16.33 0.00 1.60
N SER A 290 -15.07 -0.41 1.71
CA SER A 290 -14.52 -1.66 1.18
C SER A 290 -13.29 -2.05 2.00
N GLY A 291 -12.57 -3.11 1.60
CA GLY A 291 -11.53 -3.72 2.45
C GLY A 291 -12.09 -4.81 3.35
N ILE A 292 -13.25 -5.36 2.96
CA ILE A 292 -14.05 -6.31 3.73
C ILE A 292 -13.99 -7.65 3.02
N ILE A 293 -13.41 -8.66 3.66
CA ILE A 293 -13.55 -10.05 3.22
C ILE A 293 -14.99 -10.52 3.51
N ASP A 294 -15.56 -11.36 2.65
CA ASP A 294 -16.95 -11.83 2.73
C ASP A 294 -17.36 -12.40 4.10
N ASP A 295 -16.47 -13.13 4.77
CA ASP A 295 -16.66 -13.64 6.13
C ASP A 295 -16.87 -12.54 7.19
N LYS A 296 -16.46 -11.30 6.88
CA LYS A 296 -16.63 -10.11 7.73
C LYS A 296 -17.77 -9.20 7.29
N GLU A 297 -18.47 -9.52 6.19
CA GLU A 297 -19.58 -8.71 5.67
C GLU A 297 -20.61 -8.38 6.75
N ALA A 298 -21.15 -9.42 7.40
CA ALA A 298 -22.20 -9.25 8.39
C ALA A 298 -21.76 -8.37 9.57
N VAL A 299 -20.48 -8.46 9.95
CA VAL A 299 -19.91 -7.65 11.05
C VAL A 299 -19.93 -6.17 10.68
N VAL A 300 -19.48 -5.83 9.46
CA VAL A 300 -19.43 -4.43 9.01
C VAL A 300 -20.83 -3.89 8.73
N VAL A 301 -21.70 -4.66 8.07
CA VAL A 301 -23.09 -4.26 7.79
C VAL A 301 -23.84 -3.93 9.09
N GLU A 302 -23.69 -4.76 10.13
CA GLU A 302 -24.35 -4.50 11.41
C GLU A 302 -23.72 -3.32 12.16
N ALA A 303 -22.40 -3.09 12.06
CA ALA A 303 -21.76 -1.90 12.62
C ALA A 303 -22.23 -0.60 11.95
N VAL A 304 -22.35 -0.59 10.62
CA VAL A 304 -22.88 0.53 9.83
C VAL A 304 -24.32 0.85 10.24
N LYS A 305 -25.18 -0.17 10.35
CA LYS A 305 -26.56 0.01 10.84
C LYS A 305 -26.61 0.50 12.28
N ALA A 306 -25.77 -0.05 13.16
CA ALA A 306 -25.69 0.36 14.57
C ALA A 306 -25.23 1.80 14.74
N ALA A 307 -24.41 2.31 13.82
CA ALA A 307 -24.03 3.72 13.74
C ALA A 307 -25.18 4.64 13.26
N GLY A 308 -26.33 4.08 12.86
CA GLY A 308 -27.51 4.83 12.43
C GLY A 308 -27.56 5.10 10.93
N LEU A 309 -26.76 4.41 10.13
CA LEU A 309 -26.76 4.51 8.67
C LEU A 309 -27.71 3.48 8.04
N GLU A 310 -28.35 3.87 6.93
CA GLU A 310 -29.17 3.00 6.10
C GLU A 310 -28.31 2.35 5.02
N VAL A 311 -28.16 1.03 5.04
CA VAL A 311 -27.42 0.29 4.00
C VAL A 311 -28.23 0.32 2.69
N LEU A 312 -27.63 0.87 1.64
CA LEU A 312 -28.22 1.00 0.32
C LEU A 312 -27.87 -0.19 -0.59
N GLU A 313 -26.61 -0.61 -0.54
CA GLU A 313 -26.07 -1.62 -1.44
C GLU A 313 -24.94 -2.38 -0.74
N VAL A 314 -24.90 -3.69 -0.93
CA VAL A 314 -23.73 -4.54 -0.65
C VAL A 314 -23.32 -5.15 -1.97
N ALA A 315 -22.10 -4.87 -2.40
CA ALA A 315 -21.55 -5.30 -3.68
C ALA A 315 -20.37 -6.27 -3.44
N HIS A 316 -20.23 -7.25 -4.32
CA HIS A 316 -19.22 -8.29 -4.22
C HIS A 316 -18.35 -8.33 -5.47
N GLN A 317 -17.06 -8.56 -5.29
CA GLN A 317 -16.14 -8.88 -6.38
C GLN A 317 -15.11 -9.88 -5.86
N GLY A 318 -15.19 -11.12 -6.35
CA GLY A 318 -14.46 -12.23 -5.74
C GLY A 318 -14.93 -12.46 -4.30
N GLU A 319 -13.98 -12.56 -3.38
CA GLU A 319 -14.19 -12.66 -1.93
C GLU A 319 -14.33 -11.30 -1.23
N TRP A 320 -14.21 -10.20 -1.97
CA TRP A 320 -14.24 -8.85 -1.42
C TRP A 320 -15.62 -8.22 -1.50
N VAL A 321 -15.94 -7.47 -0.45
CA VAL A 321 -17.23 -6.83 -0.24
C VAL A 321 -17.07 -5.32 -0.10
N GLY A 322 -17.96 -4.60 -0.77
CA GLY A 322 -18.16 -3.16 -0.60
C GLY A 322 -19.53 -2.90 0.01
N VAL A 323 -19.60 -2.11 1.07
CA VAL A 323 -20.87 -1.71 1.71
C VAL A 323 -21.07 -0.22 1.47
N THR A 324 -22.18 0.12 0.81
CA THR A 324 -22.61 1.50 0.60
C THR A 324 -23.84 1.79 1.44
N ALA A 325 -23.78 2.88 2.21
CA ALA A 325 -24.85 3.30 3.11
C ALA A 325 -25.13 4.80 3.00
N ARG A 326 -26.21 5.24 3.62
CA ARG A 326 -26.64 6.64 3.65
C ARG A 326 -26.94 7.08 5.06
N LYS A 327 -26.53 8.30 5.41
CA LYS A 327 -27.00 8.96 6.62
C LYS A 327 -28.43 9.45 6.41
N PRO A 328 -29.41 9.04 7.24
CA PRO A 328 -30.78 9.55 7.13
C PRO A 328 -30.84 11.09 7.19
N VAL A 329 -31.85 11.66 6.54
CA VAL A 329 -32.10 13.12 6.48
C VAL A 329 -32.74 13.62 7.77
#